data_AF-A0A554G506-F1
#
_entry.id   AF-A0A554G506-F1
#
_cell.length_a   1.000
_cell.length_b   1.000
_cell.length_c   1.000
_cell.angle_alpha   90.00
_cell.angle_beta   90.00
_cell.angle_gamma   90.00
#
_symmetry.space_group_name_H-M   'P 1'
#
loop_
_entity.id
_entity.type
_entity.pdbx_description
1 polymer ?
#
loop_
_entity_poly.entity_id
_entity_poly.type
_entity_poly.pdbx_seq_one_letter_code
_entity_poly.pdbx_strand_id
1 'polypeptide(L)'
;MKLEHWNSLLAAQRRVRQLLDRALPAEPAPGARRPQSRVGQEALGHLEQALLVELELLRATFGADLRPDEVEDLIRPFVFFLDEWVLRRLSDAEQQLWPLLQQNLFQVDSGGDLFYDFMEEKLRRNDTPPIVFEMIRFCLAAGFTGRLVGQPERIREVKDRISDRIPQPATVPQPTPAVQQGAPTVYDFPVHYYAVTALIVLGLPVLLWWVSN
;
A
#
# COMPACT_ATOMS: atom_id res chain seq x y z
N MET A 1 -2.72 9.56 6.87
CA MET A 1 -4.13 9.69 6.46
C MET A 1 -4.99 9.16 7.57
N LYS A 2 -6.20 9.72 7.76
CA LYS A 2 -7.22 9.02 8.54
C LYS A 2 -7.53 7.68 7.87
N LEU A 3 -7.83 6.66 8.68
CA LEU A 3 -8.16 5.32 8.17
C LEU A 3 -9.32 5.35 7.18
N GLU A 4 -10.31 6.22 7.42
CA GLU A 4 -11.47 6.44 6.55
C GLU A 4 -11.07 6.92 5.16
N HIS A 5 -10.21 7.93 5.07
CA HIS A 5 -9.70 8.45 3.79
C HIS A 5 -8.96 7.36 3.01
N TRP A 6 -8.21 6.50 3.71
CA TRP A 6 -7.46 5.42 3.08
C TRP A 6 -8.39 4.32 2.55
N ASN A 7 -9.41 3.96 3.32
CA ASN A 7 -10.44 3.01 2.90
C ASN A 7 -11.20 3.53 1.68
N SER A 8 -11.53 4.82 1.65
CA SER A 8 -12.20 5.47 0.52
C SER A 8 -11.34 5.49 -0.73
N LEU A 9 -10.04 5.82 -0.61
CA LEU A 9 -9.10 5.78 -1.74
C LEU A 9 -8.94 4.36 -2.30
N LEU A 10 -8.77 3.35 -1.43
CA LEU A 10 -8.65 1.95 -1.85
C LEU A 10 -9.96 1.41 -2.43
N ALA A 11 -11.12 1.89 -1.95
CA ALA A 11 -12.41 1.56 -2.55
C ALA A 11 -12.55 2.18 -3.94
N ALA A 12 -12.18 3.46 -4.10
CA ALA A 12 -12.18 4.14 -5.39
C ALA A 12 -11.24 3.45 -6.39
N GLN A 13 -10.01 3.13 -5.98
CA GLN A 13 -9.06 2.40 -6.82
C GLN A 13 -9.62 1.05 -7.30
N ARG A 14 -10.30 0.30 -6.42
CA ARG A 14 -10.93 -0.98 -6.79
C ARG A 14 -12.05 -0.80 -7.80
N ARG A 15 -12.91 0.21 -7.64
CA ARG A 15 -13.98 0.52 -8.60
C ARG A 15 -13.42 0.97 -9.94
N VAL A 16 -12.45 1.88 -9.93
CA VAL A 16 -11.70 2.28 -11.14
C VAL A 16 -11.10 1.05 -11.83
N ARG A 17 -10.42 0.17 -11.09
CA ARG A 17 -9.85 -1.05 -11.67
C ARG A 17 -10.91 -1.91 -12.35
N GLN A 18 -12.06 -2.10 -11.72
CA GLN A 18 -13.18 -2.85 -12.31
C GLN A 18 -13.71 -2.19 -13.58
N LEU A 19 -13.80 -0.86 -13.63
CA LEU A 19 -14.17 -0.12 -14.84
C LEU A 19 -13.16 -0.35 -15.97
N LEU A 20 -11.87 -0.23 -15.67
CA LEU A 20 -10.81 -0.45 -16.66
C LEU A 20 -10.76 -1.90 -17.14
N ASP A 21 -10.88 -2.88 -16.23
CA ASP A 21 -10.89 -4.31 -16.56
C ASP A 21 -12.09 -4.71 -17.42
N ARG A 22 -13.22 -4.00 -17.30
CA ARG A 22 -14.40 -4.20 -18.14
C ARG A 22 -14.28 -3.52 -19.50
N ALA A 23 -13.71 -2.31 -19.55
CA ALA A 23 -13.73 -1.46 -20.73
C ALA A 23 -12.49 -1.61 -21.64
N LEU A 24 -11.34 -1.96 -21.08
CA LEU A 24 -10.05 -1.95 -21.77
C LEU A 24 -9.42 -3.34 -21.86
N PRO A 25 -8.57 -3.61 -22.87
CA PRO A 25 -7.74 -4.82 -22.92
C PRO A 25 -6.91 -4.99 -21.65
N ALA A 26 -6.54 -6.22 -21.31
CA ALA A 26 -5.71 -6.51 -20.16
C ALA A 26 -4.38 -5.73 -20.19
N GLU A 27 -3.88 -5.36 -19.02
CA GLU A 27 -2.63 -4.61 -18.91
C GLU A 27 -1.45 -5.43 -19.47
N PRO A 28 -0.65 -4.86 -20.39
CA PRO A 28 0.51 -5.56 -20.94
C PRO A 28 1.57 -5.77 -19.86
N ALA A 29 2.26 -6.92 -19.90
CA ALA A 29 3.40 -7.15 -19.02
C ALA A 29 4.49 -6.08 -19.25
N PRO A 30 5.29 -5.73 -18.23
CA PRO A 30 6.37 -4.75 -18.40
C PRO A 30 7.29 -5.11 -19.57
N GLY A 31 7.45 -4.20 -20.53
CA GLY A 31 8.26 -4.40 -21.73
C GLY A 31 7.58 -5.20 -22.86
N ALA A 32 6.35 -5.68 -22.68
CA ALA A 32 5.58 -6.32 -23.75
C ALA A 32 5.11 -5.30 -24.79
N ARG A 33 4.81 -5.80 -26.00
CA ARG A 33 4.18 -4.97 -27.04
C ARG A 33 2.83 -4.44 -26.58
N ARG A 34 2.54 -3.21 -26.97
CA ARG A 34 1.24 -2.57 -26.73
C ARG A 34 0.09 -3.37 -27.37
N PRO A 35 -1.12 -3.29 -26.78
CA PRO A 35 -2.28 -3.95 -27.34
C PRO A 35 -2.61 -3.40 -28.74
N GLN A 36 -3.05 -4.30 -29.61
CA GLN A 36 -3.50 -3.98 -30.97
C GLN A 36 -5.03 -3.93 -31.09
N SER A 37 -5.74 -4.47 -30.08
CA SER A 37 -7.20 -4.43 -30.03
C SER A 37 -7.68 -2.99 -29.85
N ARG A 38 -8.74 -2.65 -30.58
CA ARG A 38 -9.39 -1.34 -30.52
C ARG A 38 -10.68 -1.42 -29.73
N VAL A 39 -10.88 -0.47 -28.85
CA VAL A 39 -12.06 -0.29 -27.99
C VAL A 39 -13.12 0.59 -28.67
N GLY A 40 -12.68 1.63 -29.39
CA GLY A 40 -13.53 2.59 -30.08
C GLY A 40 -13.85 3.86 -29.26
N GLN A 41 -14.04 4.97 -29.96
CA GLN A 41 -14.16 6.31 -29.35
C GLN A 41 -15.38 6.46 -28.43
N GLU A 42 -16.53 5.89 -28.77
CA GLU A 42 -17.73 5.95 -27.92
C GLU A 42 -17.52 5.27 -26.57
N ALA A 43 -16.88 4.09 -26.58
CA ALA A 43 -16.57 3.36 -25.36
C ALA A 43 -15.52 4.09 -24.50
N LEU A 44 -14.56 4.77 -25.13
CA LEU A 44 -13.61 5.63 -24.41
C LEU A 44 -14.31 6.83 -23.76
N GLY A 45 -15.25 7.47 -24.45
CA GLY A 45 -16.07 8.54 -23.88
C GLY A 45 -16.91 8.06 -22.70
N HIS A 46 -17.56 6.89 -22.80
CA HIS A 46 -18.29 6.31 -21.67
C HIS A 46 -17.38 5.97 -20.48
N LEU A 47 -16.18 5.46 -20.73
CA LEU A 47 -15.20 5.19 -19.68
C LEU A 47 -14.75 6.47 -18.99
N GLU A 48 -14.45 7.53 -19.75
CA GLU A 48 -14.09 8.84 -19.20
C GLU A 48 -15.18 9.40 -18.29
N GLN A 49 -16.43 9.40 -18.73
CA GLN A 49 -17.56 9.84 -17.90
C GLN A 49 -17.68 9.01 -16.61
N ALA A 50 -17.49 7.69 -16.68
CA ALA A 50 -17.51 6.84 -15.49
C ALA A 50 -16.35 7.15 -14.52
N LEU A 51 -15.16 7.45 -15.04
CA LEU A 51 -14.02 7.85 -14.21
C LEU A 51 -14.22 9.23 -13.58
N LEU A 52 -14.82 10.18 -14.30
CA LEU A 52 -15.18 11.50 -13.75
C LEU A 52 -16.17 11.38 -12.59
N VAL A 53 -17.16 10.48 -12.69
CA VAL A 53 -18.09 10.20 -11.58
C VAL A 53 -17.35 9.67 -10.35
N GLU A 54 -16.43 8.71 -10.53
CA GLU A 54 -15.63 8.18 -9.41
C GLU A 54 -14.71 9.24 -8.79
N LEU A 55 -14.14 10.13 -9.61
CA LEU A 55 -13.36 11.26 -9.13
C LEU A 55 -14.21 12.25 -8.32
N GLU A 56 -15.44 12.51 -8.73
CA GLU A 56 -16.35 13.40 -8.02
C GLU A 56 -16.80 12.81 -6.68
N LEU A 57 -17.05 11.51 -6.63
CA LEU A 57 -17.32 10.80 -5.37
C LEU A 57 -16.12 10.87 -4.41
N LEU A 58 -14.89 10.75 -4.95
CA LEU A 58 -13.67 10.86 -4.17
C LEU A 58 -13.45 12.30 -3.67
N ARG A 59 -13.70 13.31 -4.52
CA ARG A 59 -13.71 14.74 -4.17
C ARG A 59 -14.67 15.01 -3.00
N ALA A 60 -15.91 14.56 -3.10
CA ALA A 60 -16.92 14.72 -2.05
C ALA A 60 -16.49 14.06 -0.74
N THR A 61 -15.85 12.88 -0.81
CA THR A 61 -15.37 12.17 0.38
C THR A 61 -14.25 12.91 1.09
N PHE A 62 -13.28 13.47 0.35
CA PHE A 62 -12.21 14.28 0.95
C PHE A 62 -12.69 15.67 1.39
N GLY A 63 -13.62 16.28 0.65
CA GLY A 63 -14.20 17.59 0.95
C GLY A 63 -15.05 17.63 2.22
N ALA A 64 -15.40 16.47 2.79
CA ALA A 64 -16.05 16.40 4.09
C ALA A 64 -15.12 16.86 5.25
N ASP A 65 -13.79 16.71 5.08
CA ASP A 65 -12.79 16.97 6.11
C ASP A 65 -11.73 18.01 5.71
N LEU A 66 -11.55 18.25 4.41
CA LEU A 66 -10.45 19.04 3.87
C LEU A 66 -10.96 20.30 3.17
N ARG A 67 -10.08 21.30 3.07
CA ARG A 67 -10.39 22.53 2.31
C ARG A 67 -10.41 22.23 0.79
N PRO A 68 -11.17 22.99 0.00
CA PRO A 68 -11.26 22.77 -1.45
C PRO A 68 -9.89 22.70 -2.15
N ASP A 69 -8.97 23.61 -1.81
CA ASP A 69 -7.62 23.63 -2.40
C ASP A 69 -6.81 22.37 -2.06
N GLU A 70 -6.98 21.84 -0.84
CA GLU A 70 -6.32 20.60 -0.41
C GLU A 70 -6.91 19.38 -1.11
N VAL A 71 -8.21 19.38 -1.39
CA VAL A 71 -8.86 18.34 -2.20
C VAL A 71 -8.31 18.36 -3.61
N GLU A 72 -8.15 19.53 -4.24
CA GLU A 72 -7.54 19.63 -5.58
C GLU A 72 -6.10 19.13 -5.58
N ASP A 73 -5.32 19.47 -4.56
CA ASP A 73 -3.95 18.97 -4.38
C ASP A 73 -3.88 17.43 -4.27
N LEU A 74 -4.94 16.78 -3.78
CA LEU A 74 -5.04 15.32 -3.72
C LEU A 74 -5.51 14.72 -5.04
N ILE A 75 -6.51 15.34 -5.67
CA ILE A 75 -7.12 14.79 -6.88
C ILE A 75 -6.20 14.92 -8.08
N ARG A 76 -5.43 16.01 -8.18
CA ARG A 76 -4.51 16.26 -9.29
C ARG A 76 -3.53 15.12 -9.58
N PRO A 77 -2.69 14.66 -8.62
CA PRO A 77 -1.77 13.54 -8.88
C PRO A 77 -2.52 12.24 -9.21
N PHE A 78 -3.72 12.04 -8.64
CA PHE A 78 -4.53 10.86 -8.93
C PHE A 78 -5.08 10.87 -10.36
N VAL A 79 -5.49 12.04 -10.87
CA VAL A 79 -5.93 12.22 -12.27
C VAL A 79 -4.81 11.88 -13.24
N PHE A 80 -3.59 12.39 -13.01
CA PHE A 80 -2.42 12.03 -13.83
C PHE A 80 -2.16 10.52 -13.83
N PHE A 81 -2.32 9.88 -12.66
CA PHE A 81 -2.22 8.43 -12.55
C PHE A 81 -3.28 7.69 -13.36
N LEU A 82 -4.55 8.14 -13.32
CA LEU A 82 -5.64 7.51 -14.07
C LEU A 82 -5.42 7.60 -15.59
N ASP A 83 -5.05 8.78 -16.10
CA ASP A 83 -4.75 8.94 -17.52
C ASP A 83 -3.60 8.03 -17.95
N GLU A 84 -2.50 7.96 -17.18
CA GLU A 84 -1.39 7.07 -17.49
C GLU A 84 -1.81 5.58 -17.44
N TRP A 85 -2.70 5.21 -16.52
CA TRP A 85 -3.18 3.84 -16.40
C TRP A 85 -4.07 3.42 -17.57
N VAL A 86 -4.92 4.33 -18.05
CA VAL A 86 -5.73 4.14 -19.26
C VAL A 86 -4.85 4.05 -20.49
N LEU A 87 -4.00 5.06 -20.73
CA LEU A 87 -3.16 5.16 -21.93
C LEU A 87 -2.25 3.93 -22.11
N ARG A 88 -1.73 3.37 -21.02
CA ARG A 88 -0.90 2.15 -21.04
C ARG A 88 -1.63 0.91 -21.57
N ARG A 89 -2.96 0.88 -21.49
CA ARG A 89 -3.82 -0.24 -21.93
C ARG A 89 -4.43 0.00 -23.31
N LEU A 90 -4.21 1.17 -23.91
CA LEU A 90 -4.70 1.51 -25.23
C LEU A 90 -3.66 1.23 -26.32
N SER A 91 -4.16 0.98 -27.52
CA SER A 91 -3.35 0.92 -28.73
C SER A 91 -2.82 2.32 -29.10
N ASP A 92 -1.69 2.41 -29.81
CA ASP A 92 -1.09 3.69 -30.22
C ASP A 92 -2.08 4.58 -31.00
N ALA A 93 -2.94 3.97 -31.80
CA ALA A 93 -3.96 4.67 -32.58
C ALA A 93 -5.07 5.29 -31.71
N GLU A 94 -5.35 4.71 -30.54
CA GLU A 94 -6.44 5.16 -29.66
C GLU A 94 -5.97 6.06 -28.52
N GLN A 95 -4.67 6.10 -28.22
CA GLN A 95 -4.14 7.02 -27.21
C GLN A 95 -4.47 8.48 -27.53
N GLN A 96 -4.46 8.85 -28.81
CA GLN A 96 -4.84 10.20 -29.26
C GLN A 96 -6.35 10.47 -29.19
N LEU A 97 -7.16 9.41 -29.11
CA LEU A 97 -8.61 9.50 -29.02
C LEU A 97 -9.10 9.52 -27.57
N TRP A 98 -8.22 9.26 -26.60
CA TRP A 98 -8.57 9.29 -25.19
C TRP A 98 -8.85 10.74 -24.74
N PRO A 99 -10.07 11.05 -24.28
CA PRO A 99 -10.37 12.34 -23.68
C PRO A 99 -9.64 12.45 -22.33
N LEU A 100 -8.48 13.09 -22.33
CA LEU A 100 -7.62 13.21 -21.15
C LEU A 100 -8.35 13.87 -19.98
N LEU A 101 -8.39 13.17 -18.84
CA LEU A 101 -9.00 13.68 -17.61
C LEU A 101 -8.23 14.92 -17.11
N GLN A 102 -6.90 14.92 -17.24
CA GLN A 102 -6.04 16.06 -16.93
C GLN A 102 -6.35 17.30 -17.77
N GLN A 103 -6.71 17.12 -19.04
CA GLN A 103 -7.07 18.23 -19.92
C GLN A 103 -8.42 18.79 -19.52
N ASN A 104 -9.40 17.92 -19.26
CA ASN A 104 -10.76 18.31 -18.92
C ASN A 104 -10.82 19.02 -17.55
N LEU A 105 -10.09 18.51 -16.54
CA LEU A 105 -10.14 19.03 -15.17
C LEU A 105 -9.14 20.14 -14.89
N PHE A 106 -7.95 20.09 -15.48
CA PHE A 106 -6.84 20.98 -15.13
C PHE A 106 -6.27 21.75 -16.32
N GLN A 107 -6.79 21.55 -17.53
CA GLN A 107 -6.32 22.21 -18.76
C GLN A 107 -4.83 21.96 -19.04
N VAL A 108 -4.37 20.75 -18.75
CA VAL A 108 -2.98 20.29 -19.01
C VAL A 108 -2.96 18.95 -19.73
N ASP A 109 -1.94 18.72 -20.54
CA ASP A 109 -1.72 17.47 -21.28
C ASP A 109 -0.43 16.73 -20.86
N SER A 110 0.45 17.40 -20.11
CA SER A 110 1.81 16.96 -19.77
C SER A 110 1.91 16.39 -18.34
N GLY A 111 0.89 15.63 -17.90
CA GLY A 111 0.76 15.12 -16.52
C GLY A 111 1.92 14.27 -16.04
N GLY A 112 2.61 13.57 -16.94
CA GLY A 112 3.80 12.78 -16.63
C GLY A 112 4.97 13.61 -16.08
N ASP A 113 5.13 14.85 -16.55
CA ASP A 113 6.12 15.81 -16.05
C ASP A 113 5.57 16.61 -14.87
N LEU A 114 4.35 17.12 -15.03
CA LEU A 114 3.68 17.96 -14.05
C LEU A 114 3.45 17.26 -12.71
N PHE A 115 3.30 15.93 -12.70
CA PHE A 115 3.24 15.15 -11.46
C PHE A 115 4.48 15.37 -10.58
N TYR A 116 5.66 15.30 -11.18
CA TYR A 116 6.91 15.43 -10.43
C TYR A 116 7.20 16.89 -10.10
N ASP A 117 6.86 17.83 -10.97
CA ASP A 117 7.02 19.25 -10.69
C ASP A 117 6.09 19.70 -9.54
N PHE A 118 4.85 19.21 -9.54
CA PHE A 118 3.90 19.37 -8.44
C PHE A 118 4.46 18.80 -7.14
N MET A 119 4.99 17.59 -7.16
CA MET A 119 5.61 16.98 -5.99
C MET A 119 6.79 17.82 -5.46
N GLU A 120 7.70 18.28 -6.33
CA GLU A 120 8.84 19.12 -5.93
C GLU A 120 8.40 20.49 -5.38
N GLU A 121 7.32 21.07 -5.92
CA GLU A 121 6.68 22.26 -5.35
C GLU A 121 6.19 21.99 -3.93
N LYS A 122 5.46 20.89 -3.71
CA LYS A 122 4.91 20.51 -2.41
C LYS A 122 5.99 20.14 -1.39
N LEU A 123 7.07 19.48 -1.80
CA LEU A 123 8.21 19.16 -0.93
C LEU A 123 8.93 20.42 -0.43
N ARG A 124 9.01 21.48 -1.26
CA ARG A 124 9.61 22.77 -0.86
C ARG A 124 8.78 23.53 0.16
N ARG A 125 7.47 23.31 0.18
CA ARG A 125 6.53 23.92 1.12
C ARG A 125 6.49 23.16 2.44
N ASN A 126 6.75 23.86 3.54
CA ASN A 126 6.74 23.29 4.89
C ASN A 126 5.34 23.16 5.49
N ASP A 127 4.36 23.85 4.92
CA ASP A 127 2.95 23.84 5.29
C ASP A 127 2.11 22.81 4.52
N THR A 128 2.72 22.07 3.57
CA THR A 128 2.01 21.03 2.82
C THR A 128 1.48 19.94 3.76
N PRO A 129 0.16 19.64 3.75
CA PRO A 129 -0.41 18.56 4.54
C PRO A 129 0.18 17.18 4.20
N PRO A 130 0.48 16.32 5.19
CA PRO A 130 1.02 14.97 4.95
C PRO A 130 0.19 14.09 4.01
N ILE A 131 -1.14 14.27 4.01
CA ILE A 131 -2.07 13.52 3.15
C ILE A 131 -1.76 13.68 1.65
N VAL A 132 -1.21 14.83 1.23
CA VAL A 132 -0.79 15.06 -0.15
C VAL A 132 0.39 14.15 -0.52
N PHE A 133 1.37 14.04 0.37
CA PHE A 133 2.52 13.14 0.19
C PHE A 133 2.09 11.67 0.18
N GLU A 134 1.11 11.30 0.99
CA GLU A 134 0.55 9.94 0.99
C GLU A 134 -0.15 9.60 -0.33
N MET A 135 -0.89 10.55 -0.92
CA MET A 135 -1.51 10.38 -2.24
C MET A 135 -0.46 10.25 -3.35
N ILE A 136 0.58 11.08 -3.34
CA ILE A 136 1.68 10.98 -4.33
C ILE A 136 2.37 9.63 -4.20
N ARG A 137 2.69 9.21 -2.96
CA ARG A 137 3.29 7.91 -2.67
C ARG A 137 2.39 6.76 -3.11
N PHE A 138 1.07 6.90 -2.93
CA PHE A 138 0.09 5.93 -3.39
C PHE A 138 0.16 5.75 -4.91
N CYS A 139 0.14 6.84 -5.67
CA CYS A 139 0.23 6.78 -7.14
C CYS A 139 1.52 6.08 -7.59
N LEU A 140 2.66 6.42 -6.99
CA LEU A 140 3.95 5.77 -7.28
C LEU A 140 3.97 4.28 -6.86
N ALA A 141 3.33 3.93 -5.75
CA ALA A 141 3.19 2.54 -5.32
C ALA A 141 2.24 1.73 -6.22
N ALA A 142 1.23 2.37 -6.80
CA ALA A 142 0.30 1.80 -7.77
C ALA A 142 0.90 1.70 -9.18
N GLY A 143 2.16 2.12 -9.39
CA GLY A 143 2.88 1.97 -10.64
C GLY A 143 2.81 3.18 -11.57
N PHE A 144 2.53 4.37 -11.06
CA PHE A 144 2.77 5.61 -11.81
C PHE A 144 4.26 5.78 -12.11
N THR A 145 4.57 6.17 -13.34
CA THR A 145 5.95 6.33 -13.83
C THR A 145 6.23 7.73 -14.37
N GLY A 146 5.29 8.34 -15.10
CA GLY A 146 5.44 9.64 -15.74
C GLY A 146 6.75 9.78 -16.51
N ARG A 147 7.47 10.88 -16.31
CA ARG A 147 8.78 11.11 -16.95
C ARG A 147 9.91 10.14 -16.57
N LEU A 148 9.71 9.32 -15.52
CA LEU A 148 10.71 8.37 -15.02
C LEU A 148 10.50 6.94 -15.54
N VAL A 149 9.77 6.77 -16.65
CA VAL A 149 9.68 5.48 -17.35
C VAL A 149 11.09 4.93 -17.60
N GLY A 150 11.30 3.65 -17.26
CA GLY A 150 12.60 2.98 -17.39
C GLY A 150 13.64 3.32 -16.31
N GLN A 151 13.30 4.15 -15.32
CA GLN A 151 14.21 4.57 -14.24
C GLN A 151 13.67 4.17 -12.85
N PRO A 152 13.54 2.85 -12.55
CA PRO A 152 12.94 2.39 -11.30
C PRO A 152 13.71 2.82 -10.04
N GLU A 153 15.04 2.98 -10.13
CA GLU A 153 15.85 3.43 -9.00
C GLU A 153 15.51 4.86 -8.60
N ARG A 154 15.29 5.77 -9.57
CA ARG A 154 14.87 7.15 -9.28
C ARG A 154 13.48 7.22 -8.68
N ILE A 155 12.57 6.31 -9.09
CA ILE A 155 11.25 6.20 -8.46
C ILE A 155 11.39 5.78 -6.99
N ARG A 156 12.33 4.88 -6.66
CA ARG A 156 12.61 4.50 -5.27
C ARG A 156 13.13 5.67 -4.46
N GLU A 157 14.14 6.39 -4.96
CA GLU A 157 14.68 7.59 -4.32
C GLU A 157 13.59 8.64 -4.05
N VAL A 158 12.70 8.85 -5.01
CA VAL A 158 11.55 9.76 -4.85
C VAL A 158 10.61 9.28 -3.75
N LYS A 159 10.27 7.97 -3.72
CA LYS A 159 9.41 7.40 -2.66
C LYS A 159 10.03 7.54 -1.27
N ASP A 160 11.35 7.42 -1.16
CA ASP A 160 12.06 7.58 0.11
C ASP A 160 11.99 9.05 0.57
N ARG A 161 12.30 10.00 -0.32
CA ARG A 161 12.18 11.45 -0.03
C ARG A 161 10.77 11.86 0.43
N ILE A 162 9.73 11.31 -0.19
CA ILE A 162 8.34 11.57 0.20
C ILE A 162 8.06 10.96 1.59
N SER A 163 8.61 9.77 1.87
CA SER A 163 8.38 9.06 3.13
C SER A 163 8.91 9.82 4.34
N ASP A 164 9.99 10.59 4.18
CA ASP A 164 10.53 11.46 5.25
C ASP A 164 9.57 12.59 5.66
N ARG A 165 8.60 12.94 4.79
CA ARG A 165 7.59 13.98 5.04
C ARG A 165 6.28 13.42 5.59
N ILE A 166 6.10 12.11 5.55
CA ILE A 166 4.91 11.46 6.09
C ILE A 166 5.21 11.11 7.55
N PRO A 167 4.45 11.64 8.53
CA PRO A 167 4.61 11.28 9.93
C PRO A 167 4.48 9.77 10.06
N GLN A 168 5.56 9.11 10.50
CA GLN A 168 5.47 7.70 10.81
C GLN A 168 4.55 7.55 12.02
N PRO A 169 3.55 6.66 11.99
CA PRO A 169 2.82 6.34 13.20
C PRO A 169 3.85 5.98 14.25
N ALA A 170 3.82 6.66 15.40
CA ALA A 170 4.76 6.44 16.49
C ALA A 170 4.93 4.93 16.62
N THR A 171 6.14 4.44 16.37
CA THR A 171 6.43 3.02 16.46
C THR A 171 5.89 2.60 17.80
N VAL A 172 4.80 1.83 17.81
CA VAL A 172 4.35 1.19 19.04
C VAL A 172 5.61 0.49 19.52
N PRO A 173 6.19 0.86 20.69
CA PRO A 173 7.43 0.27 21.12
C PRO A 173 7.23 -1.22 20.93
N GLN A 174 8.06 -1.83 20.08
CA GLN A 174 7.99 -3.28 19.87
C GLN A 174 7.85 -3.84 21.27
N PRO A 175 6.79 -4.63 21.57
CA PRO A 175 6.65 -5.19 22.90
C PRO A 175 8.00 -5.80 23.20
N THR A 176 8.71 -5.20 24.16
CA THR A 176 10.06 -5.59 24.57
C THR A 176 10.01 -7.10 24.54
N PRO A 177 10.83 -7.80 23.71
CA PRO A 177 10.65 -9.23 23.49
C PRO A 177 10.46 -9.79 24.87
N ALA A 178 9.24 -10.25 25.16
CA ALA A 178 8.87 -10.64 26.50
C ALA A 178 10.00 -11.59 26.84
N VAL A 179 10.83 -11.24 27.83
CA VAL A 179 11.87 -12.13 28.32
C VAL A 179 11.10 -13.41 28.44
N GLN A 180 11.40 -14.39 27.58
CA GLN A 180 10.72 -15.65 27.62
C GLN A 180 11.10 -16.11 29.01
N GLN A 181 10.19 -15.91 29.96
CA GLN A 181 10.25 -16.56 31.25
C GLN A 181 10.19 -17.99 30.79
N GLY A 182 11.38 -18.59 30.69
CA GLY A 182 11.56 -19.87 30.04
C GLY A 182 10.47 -20.77 30.59
N ALA A 183 9.79 -21.49 29.69
CA ALA A 183 8.85 -22.52 30.10
C ALA A 183 9.43 -23.18 31.35
N PRO A 184 8.70 -23.20 32.49
CA PRO A 184 9.26 -23.58 33.77
C PRO A 184 10.07 -24.85 33.54
N THR A 185 11.38 -24.80 33.79
CA THR A 185 12.26 -25.94 33.56
C THR A 185 11.67 -27.09 34.36
N VAL A 186 10.99 -27.98 33.65
CA VAL A 186 10.44 -29.21 34.22
C VAL A 186 11.67 -30.04 34.50
N TYR A 187 12.17 -29.95 35.73
CA TYR A 187 13.19 -30.85 36.21
C TYR A 187 12.58 -32.25 36.18
N ASP A 188 13.19 -33.14 35.42
CA ASP A 188 12.85 -34.55 35.45
C ASP A 188 13.15 -35.05 36.86
N PHE A 189 12.10 -35.33 37.64
CA PHE A 189 12.23 -35.65 39.05
C PHE A 189 13.02 -36.97 39.15
N PRO A 190 14.17 -37.03 39.84
CA PRO A 190 15.05 -38.19 39.76
C PRO A 190 14.53 -39.30 40.69
N VAL A 191 13.44 -39.95 40.27
CA VAL A 191 12.67 -40.96 41.01
C VAL A 191 13.56 -42.10 41.50
N HIS A 192 14.63 -42.39 40.76
CA HIS A 192 15.61 -43.40 41.09
C HIS A 192 16.32 -43.15 42.42
N TYR A 193 16.65 -41.89 42.77
CA TYR A 193 17.27 -41.60 44.08
C TYR A 193 16.31 -41.92 45.21
N TYR A 194 15.05 -41.51 45.12
CA TYR A 194 14.05 -41.78 46.16
C TYR A 194 13.71 -43.26 46.29
N ALA A 195 13.67 -44.01 45.18
CA ALA A 195 13.48 -45.45 45.20
C ALA A 195 14.63 -46.17 45.92
N VAL A 196 15.88 -45.75 45.66
CA VAL A 196 17.06 -46.29 46.36
C VAL A 196 17.00 -45.96 47.85
N THR A 197 16.68 -44.71 48.21
CA THR A 197 16.58 -44.33 49.63
C THR A 197 15.48 -45.10 50.34
N ALA A 198 14.32 -45.29 49.71
CA ALA A 198 13.22 -46.09 50.28
C ALA A 198 13.62 -47.56 50.47
N LEU A 199 14.35 -48.14 49.52
CA LEU A 199 14.85 -49.52 49.64
C LEU A 199 15.88 -49.66 50.77
N ILE A 200 16.73 -48.67 50.99
CA ILE A 200 17.67 -48.67 52.12
C ILE A 200 16.91 -48.49 53.44
N VAL A 201 16.05 -47.48 53.53
CA VAL A 201 15.33 -47.13 54.77
C VAL A 201 14.36 -48.23 55.19
N LEU A 202 13.73 -48.94 54.25
CA LEU A 202 12.80 -50.03 54.58
C LEU A 202 13.48 -51.40 54.58
N GLY A 203 14.37 -51.65 53.62
CA GLY A 203 15.02 -52.95 53.48
C GLY A 203 16.03 -53.23 54.58
N LEU A 204 16.81 -52.23 55.01
CA LEU A 204 17.85 -52.43 56.02
C LEU A 204 17.26 -52.77 57.40
N PRO A 205 16.19 -52.11 57.88
CA PRO A 205 15.49 -52.53 59.10
C PRO A 205 14.83 -53.90 59.00
N VAL A 206 14.20 -54.23 57.87
CA VAL A 206 13.57 -55.56 57.68
C VAL A 206 14.62 -56.66 57.69
N LEU A 207 15.77 -56.44 57.04
CA LEU A 207 16.87 -57.39 57.01
C LEU A 207 17.53 -57.54 58.38
N LEU A 208 17.72 -56.44 59.12
CA LEU A 208 18.19 -56.48 60.51
C LEU A 208 17.19 -57.19 61.43
N TRP A 209 15.89 -56.98 61.24
CA TRP A 209 14.85 -57.69 62.00
C TRP A 209 14.86 -59.19 61.70
N TRP A 210 15.02 -59.59 60.43
CA TRP A 210 15.10 -61.00 60.02
C TRP A 210 16.37 -61.69 60.52
N VAL A 211 17.50 -60.99 60.60
CA VAL A 211 18.75 -61.53 61.17
C VAL A 211 18.69 -61.61 62.70
N SER A 212 17.91 -60.73 63.34
CA SER A 212 17.76 -60.68 64.79
C SER A 212 16.75 -61.68 65.37
N ASN A 213 15.95 -62.35 64.53
CA ASN A 213 14.85 -63.23 64.95
C ASN A 213 14.95 -64.61 64.29
#